data_AF-A0A495Q9D4-F1
#
_entry.id   AF-A0A495Q9D4-F1
#
_cell.length_a   1.000
_cell.length_b   1.000
_cell.length_c   1.000
_cell.angle_alpha   90.00
_cell.angle_beta   90.00
_cell.angle_gamma   90.00
#
_symmetry.space_group_name_H-M   'P 1'
#
loop_
_entity.id
_entity.type
_entity.pdbx_description
1 polymer ?
#
loop_
_entity_poly.entity_id
_entity_poly.type
_entity_poly.pdbx_seq_one_letter_code
_entity_poly.pdbx_strand_id
1 'polypeptide(L)'
;MPHPLGDRPSKIIAVHLNFPSRAKERGRIPGHPSYFLKPSSSLAGTGDPLTRPAGCELMTFEGEIALVIGRRAHRVSPEEAWEHVGWVTAANDAGVHDMKWADRGSNLRSKGADGYTPVGPRLLDARGIDPRGLRIRTWVNGEVVQDDTSDTLLFPFATLVADLSRMVTLEAGDVILTGTPAGASVARPGDTVEVEVTAGSQTTGRLSNTIVEGGPLDDWGAMPRVDDAARADAWGSRHVTKPTLDEALAAALRGLSTATLSSQMRKRGLQHMSIDGVHPAGGDDVKMVGTAHTLRYLPLREDLFERYGGGMNAQKRAIEELRPGQVLVMDARRDTSAGTLGDILALRAQKRGAAGVVTDGGLRDSATVGGMDLPVFHAGAHPAVLGRRHVPWDTGLPIACGGALVQPGDILVGDADGVVVIPPDIAESLVADSVEQETQERFITEHVAAGESVDGLYPLGPRWRDAYETWRRENHH
;
A
#
# COMPACT_ATOMS: atom_id res chain seq x y z
N MET A 1 1.46 37.78 -11.94
CA MET A 1 2.91 38.07 -11.81
C MET A 1 3.65 37.17 -12.79
N PRO A 2 4.80 37.58 -13.35
CA PRO A 2 5.60 36.66 -14.15
C PRO A 2 6.02 35.45 -13.32
N HIS A 3 6.15 34.29 -13.98
CA HIS A 3 6.60 33.06 -13.33
C HIS A 3 7.98 33.27 -12.68
N PRO A 4 8.25 32.72 -11.47
CA PRO A 4 9.49 33.00 -10.73
C PRO A 4 10.78 32.58 -11.45
N LEU A 5 10.71 31.62 -12.37
CA LEU A 5 11.85 31.21 -13.21
C LEU A 5 12.25 32.26 -14.26
N GLY A 6 11.41 33.26 -14.54
CA GLY A 6 11.64 34.21 -15.63
C GLY A 6 11.42 33.53 -16.99
N ASP A 7 12.51 33.29 -17.72
CA ASP A 7 12.47 32.64 -19.02
C ASP A 7 12.08 31.15 -18.90
N ARG A 8 11.47 30.62 -19.96
CA ARG A 8 11.08 29.21 -20.01
C ARG A 8 12.35 28.32 -20.06
N PRO A 9 12.47 27.28 -19.21
CA PRO A 9 13.61 26.36 -19.24
C PRO A 9 13.74 25.68 -20.59
N SER A 10 14.98 25.41 -21.03
CA SER A 10 15.22 24.64 -22.25
C SER A 10 14.73 23.19 -22.09
N LYS A 11 14.84 22.64 -20.88
CA LYS A 11 14.32 21.33 -20.50
C LYS A 11 14.00 21.25 -19.00
N ILE A 12 13.05 20.38 -18.69
CA ILE A 12 12.71 19.97 -17.33
C ILE A 12 12.96 18.46 -17.25
N ILE A 13 13.88 18.06 -16.36
CA ILE A 13 14.28 16.67 -16.16
C ILE A 13 13.73 16.22 -14.82
N ALA A 14 12.99 15.11 -14.77
CA ALA A 14 12.42 14.57 -13.54
C ALA A 14 13.06 13.23 -13.19
N VAL A 15 13.30 13.00 -11.90
CA VAL A 15 13.86 11.75 -11.37
C VAL A 15 12.73 10.83 -10.95
N HIS A 16 12.74 9.58 -11.42
CA HIS A 16 11.66 8.63 -11.11
C HIS A 16 11.55 8.28 -9.62
N LEU A 17 12.68 8.18 -8.92
CA LEU A 17 12.71 7.74 -7.52
C LEU A 17 14.02 8.15 -6.86
N ASN A 18 13.93 8.90 -5.76
CA ASN A 18 15.11 9.40 -5.06
C ASN A 18 15.00 9.40 -3.52
N PHE A 19 13.80 9.48 -2.96
CA PHE A 19 13.62 9.37 -1.52
C PHE A 19 13.56 7.90 -1.08
N PRO A 20 14.31 7.48 -0.04
CA PRO A 20 14.20 6.12 0.50
C PRO A 20 12.80 5.81 1.00
N SER A 21 12.10 6.80 1.55
CA SER A 21 10.71 6.67 2.02
C SER A 21 9.80 6.21 0.88
N ARG A 22 9.85 6.87 -0.29
CA ARG A 22 9.10 6.49 -1.50
C ARG A 22 9.60 5.19 -2.13
N ALA A 23 10.90 4.90 -2.05
CA ALA A 23 11.45 3.65 -2.58
C ALA A 23 10.99 2.44 -1.78
N LYS A 24 10.93 2.57 -0.45
CA LYS A 24 10.32 1.59 0.44
C LYS A 24 8.85 1.40 0.11
N GLU A 25 8.13 2.51 -0.10
CA GLU A 25 6.72 2.51 -0.48
C GLU A 25 6.45 1.73 -1.79
N ARG A 26 7.34 1.87 -2.78
CA ARG A 26 7.26 1.15 -4.06
C ARG A 26 7.84 -0.27 -4.02
N GLY A 27 8.39 -0.73 -2.89
CA GLY A 27 9.02 -2.04 -2.75
C GLY A 27 10.27 -2.25 -3.62
N ARG A 28 10.87 -1.17 -4.15
CA ARG A 28 12.04 -1.24 -5.05
C ARG A 28 12.99 -0.09 -4.77
N ILE A 29 14.26 -0.44 -4.56
CA ILE A 29 15.37 0.54 -4.46
C ILE A 29 16.22 0.43 -5.72
N PRO A 30 16.32 1.49 -6.55
CA PRO A 30 17.14 1.49 -7.74
C PRO A 30 18.64 1.60 -7.38
N GLY A 31 19.51 0.95 -8.16
CA GLY A 31 20.97 1.08 -8.01
C GLY A 31 21.56 2.35 -8.64
N HIS A 32 20.83 2.97 -9.56
CA HIS A 32 21.22 4.20 -10.28
C HIS A 32 19.99 5.09 -10.48
N PRO A 33 20.17 6.43 -10.57
CA PRO A 33 19.06 7.31 -10.88
C PRO A 33 18.54 7.04 -12.31
N SER A 34 17.26 7.30 -12.52
CA SER A 34 16.64 7.21 -13.84
C SER A 34 15.74 8.41 -14.06
N TYR A 35 15.69 8.88 -15.30
CA TYR A 35 15.16 10.20 -15.61
C TYR A 35 14.13 10.14 -16.73
N PHE A 36 13.22 11.11 -16.74
CA PHE A 36 12.34 11.40 -17.86
C PHE A 36 12.25 12.90 -18.08
N LEU A 37 11.70 13.31 -19.23
CA LEU A 37 11.53 14.71 -19.57
C LEU A 37 10.08 15.12 -19.38
N LYS A 38 9.89 16.32 -18.80
CA LYS A 38 8.60 17.01 -18.82
C LYS A 38 8.68 18.15 -19.84
N PRO A 39 7.69 18.30 -20.73
CA PRO A 39 7.65 19.41 -21.68
C PRO A 39 7.65 20.75 -20.94
N SER A 40 8.41 21.73 -21.43
CA SER A 40 8.43 23.07 -20.82
C SER A 40 7.09 23.83 -20.95
N SER A 41 6.17 23.35 -21.80
CA SER A 41 4.77 23.82 -21.87
C SER A 41 3.94 23.45 -20.64
N SER A 42 4.31 22.38 -19.92
CA SER A 42 3.61 21.96 -18.70
C SER A 42 3.88 22.84 -17.48
N LEU A 43 4.82 23.79 -17.59
CA LEU A 43 5.21 24.69 -16.49
C LEU A 43 4.03 25.56 -16.03
N ALA A 44 3.86 25.63 -14.71
CA ALA A 44 2.83 26.43 -14.07
C ALA A 44 3.35 27.10 -12.79
N GLY A 45 2.69 28.17 -12.36
CA GLY A 45 2.97 28.87 -11.11
C GLY A 45 1.92 28.60 -10.04
N THR A 46 2.07 29.26 -8.90
CA THR A 46 1.05 29.27 -7.84
C THR A 46 -0.23 29.94 -8.35
N GLY A 47 -1.38 29.34 -8.06
CA GLY A 47 -2.71 29.79 -8.49
C GLY A 47 -3.17 29.24 -9.84
N ASP A 48 -2.26 28.71 -10.67
CA ASP A 48 -2.66 28.07 -11.93
C ASP A 48 -3.39 26.74 -11.65
N PRO A 49 -4.43 26.39 -12.43
CA PRO A 49 -5.20 25.18 -12.17
C PRO A 49 -4.47 23.91 -12.63
N LEU A 50 -4.63 22.85 -11.86
CA LEU A 50 -4.26 21.49 -12.27
C LEU A 50 -5.48 20.80 -12.87
N THR A 51 -5.56 20.78 -14.20
CA THR A 51 -6.75 20.27 -14.90
C THR A 51 -6.70 18.75 -15.04
N ARG A 52 -7.67 18.06 -14.43
CA ARG A 52 -7.89 16.62 -14.63
C ARG A 52 -8.89 16.43 -15.78
N PRO A 53 -8.52 15.84 -16.93
CA PRO A 53 -9.46 15.56 -18.01
C PRO A 53 -10.62 14.67 -17.53
N ALA A 54 -11.83 14.92 -18.05
CA ALA A 54 -12.96 14.07 -17.72
C ALA A 54 -12.72 12.63 -18.19
N GLY A 55 -13.01 11.67 -17.32
CA GLY A 55 -12.72 10.25 -17.52
C GLY A 55 -11.40 9.78 -16.90
N CYS A 56 -10.53 10.68 -16.45
CA CYS A 56 -9.41 10.31 -15.58
C CYS A 56 -9.85 10.28 -14.10
N GLU A 57 -9.46 9.24 -13.36
CA GLU A 57 -9.66 9.13 -11.91
C GLU A 57 -8.38 9.42 -11.10
N LEU A 58 -7.18 9.18 -11.65
CA LEU A 58 -5.91 9.16 -10.91
C LEU A 58 -5.05 10.42 -11.13
N MET A 59 -5.59 11.60 -10.80
CA MET A 59 -4.80 12.84 -10.78
C MET A 59 -3.86 12.84 -9.58
N THR A 60 -2.58 12.57 -9.80
CA THR A 60 -1.57 12.45 -8.75
C THR A 60 -0.86 13.77 -8.47
N PHE A 61 -0.56 14.01 -7.20
CA PHE A 61 0.42 15.01 -6.78
C PHE A 61 1.69 14.32 -6.28
N GLU A 62 2.83 14.95 -6.56
CA GLU A 62 4.15 14.50 -6.10
C GLU A 62 4.95 15.75 -5.72
N GLY A 63 4.94 16.12 -4.44
CA GLY A 63 5.73 17.26 -3.98
C GLY A 63 7.22 16.99 -4.11
N GLU A 64 7.96 17.91 -4.74
CA GLU A 64 9.39 17.75 -5.00
C GLU A 64 10.21 19.01 -4.68
N ILE A 65 11.49 18.80 -4.40
CA ILE A 65 12.49 19.85 -4.39
C ILE A 65 12.97 20.02 -5.83
N ALA A 66 12.86 21.23 -6.39
CA ALA A 66 13.36 21.54 -7.71
C ALA A 66 14.70 22.28 -7.63
N LEU A 67 15.65 21.86 -8.46
CA LEU A 67 16.92 22.55 -8.67
C LEU A 67 16.84 23.33 -9.98
N VAL A 68 17.20 24.61 -9.94
CA VAL A 68 17.33 25.44 -11.14
C VAL A 68 18.82 25.65 -11.40
N ILE A 69 19.27 25.24 -12.58
CA ILE A 69 20.65 25.37 -13.00
C ILE A 69 20.96 26.86 -13.22
N GLY A 70 21.97 27.39 -12.53
CA GLY A 70 22.39 28.78 -12.63
C GLY A 70 23.57 28.97 -13.58
N ARG A 71 24.36 27.92 -13.80
CA ARG A 71 25.53 27.92 -14.69
C ARG A 71 25.59 26.64 -15.49
N ARG A 72 25.91 26.75 -16.79
CA ARG A 72 26.07 25.60 -17.68
C ARG A 72 26.90 24.50 -17.03
N ALA A 73 26.40 23.27 -17.01
CA ALA A 73 27.09 22.10 -16.48
C ALA A 73 27.20 21.03 -17.57
N HIS A 74 28.42 20.54 -17.81
CA HIS A 74 28.69 19.44 -18.72
C HIS A 74 29.94 18.69 -18.25
N ARG A 75 29.78 17.41 -17.95
CA ARG A 75 30.82 16.52 -17.38
C ARG A 75 31.44 17.10 -16.12
N VAL A 76 30.62 17.69 -15.25
CA VAL A 76 31.08 18.22 -13.95
C VAL A 76 31.21 17.09 -12.93
N SER A 77 32.16 17.20 -12.00
CA SER A 77 32.32 16.20 -10.96
C SER A 77 31.23 16.35 -9.87
N PRO A 78 30.92 15.30 -9.08
CA PRO A 78 30.00 15.41 -7.95
C PRO A 78 30.39 16.50 -6.93
N GLU A 79 31.68 16.78 -6.76
CA GLU A 79 32.20 17.80 -5.84
C GLU A 79 31.89 19.22 -6.34
N GLU A 80 31.96 19.45 -7.65
CA GLU A 80 31.72 20.75 -8.28
C GLU A 80 30.23 20.99 -8.62
N ALA A 81 29.45 19.91 -8.72
CA ALA A 81 28.10 19.94 -9.28
C ALA A 81 27.13 20.89 -8.56
N TRP A 82 27.24 21.06 -7.23
CA TRP A 82 26.37 21.97 -6.51
C TRP A 82 26.60 23.44 -6.88
N GLU A 83 27.83 23.82 -7.28
CA GLU A 83 28.16 25.20 -7.69
C GLU A 83 27.44 25.65 -8.97
N HIS A 84 26.90 24.69 -9.72
CA HIS A 84 26.13 24.94 -10.94
C HIS A 84 24.64 25.15 -10.67
N VAL A 85 24.16 24.78 -9.48
CA VAL A 85 22.79 25.05 -9.05
C VAL A 85 22.69 26.52 -8.64
N GLY A 86 21.84 27.29 -9.31
CA GLY A 86 21.60 28.69 -8.97
C GLY A 86 20.53 28.83 -7.90
N TRP A 87 19.48 28.00 -7.99
CA TRP A 87 18.32 28.14 -7.13
C TRP A 87 17.72 26.81 -6.71
N VAL A 88 17.11 26.82 -5.54
CA VAL A 88 16.24 25.76 -5.02
C VAL A 88 14.82 26.31 -4.90
N THR A 89 13.81 25.53 -5.29
CA THR A 89 12.41 25.91 -5.12
C THR A 89 11.49 24.70 -4.92
N ALA A 90 10.22 24.93 -4.60
CA ALA A 90 9.24 23.86 -4.50
C ALA A 90 8.67 23.54 -5.89
N ALA A 91 8.29 22.28 -6.10
CA ALA A 91 7.61 21.85 -7.30
C ALA A 91 6.58 20.76 -6.98
N ASN A 92 5.63 20.57 -7.90
CA ASN A 92 4.72 19.44 -7.90
C ASN A 92 4.88 18.68 -9.23
N ASP A 93 5.37 17.45 -9.20
CA ASP A 93 5.39 16.57 -10.37
C ASP A 93 4.00 15.95 -10.60
N ALA A 94 3.03 16.80 -10.93
CA ALA A 94 1.64 16.41 -11.11
C ALA A 94 1.43 15.57 -12.37
N GLY A 95 0.36 14.79 -12.39
CA GLY A 95 0.04 13.95 -13.54
C GLY A 95 -1.27 13.21 -13.45
N VAL A 96 -1.67 12.55 -14.54
CA VAL A 96 -2.74 11.55 -14.56
C VAL A 96 -2.17 10.16 -14.81
N HIS A 97 -2.28 9.28 -13.81
CA HIS A 97 -1.78 7.92 -13.91
C HIS A 97 -2.57 7.07 -14.93
N ASP A 98 -3.82 7.44 -15.21
CA ASP A 98 -4.69 6.83 -16.20
C ASP A 98 -4.07 6.79 -17.61
N MET A 99 -3.12 7.69 -17.89
CA MET A 99 -2.45 7.81 -19.19
C MET A 99 -1.06 7.18 -19.21
N LYS A 100 -0.57 6.67 -18.07
CA LYS A 100 0.80 6.15 -17.94
C LYS A 100 1.06 4.93 -18.82
N TRP A 101 0.02 4.13 -19.09
CA TRP A 101 0.14 2.97 -19.97
C TRP A 101 0.51 3.35 -21.41
N ALA A 102 0.11 4.55 -21.85
CA ALA A 102 0.24 4.98 -23.23
C ALA A 102 1.69 5.33 -23.60
N ASP A 103 2.49 5.81 -22.62
CA ASP A 103 3.89 6.22 -22.80
C ASP A 103 4.82 5.63 -21.72
N ARG A 104 4.61 4.35 -21.38
CA ARG A 104 5.32 3.69 -20.28
C ARG A 104 6.83 3.88 -20.40
N GLY A 105 7.44 4.48 -19.37
CA GLY A 105 8.87 4.76 -19.29
C GLY A 105 9.26 6.19 -19.64
N SER A 106 8.57 6.86 -20.57
CA SER A 106 8.80 8.29 -20.85
C SER A 106 7.86 9.21 -20.07
N ASN A 107 6.69 8.72 -19.67
CA ASN A 107 5.65 9.43 -18.91
C ASN A 107 5.10 10.68 -19.62
N LEU A 108 5.30 10.82 -20.93
CA LEU A 108 5.02 12.06 -21.67
C LEU A 108 3.59 12.55 -21.50
N ARG A 109 2.56 11.76 -21.86
CA ARG A 109 1.16 12.18 -21.70
C ARG A 109 0.67 12.19 -20.27
N SER A 110 1.19 11.30 -19.41
CA SER A 110 0.76 11.24 -18.00
C SER A 110 1.28 12.41 -17.17
N LYS A 111 2.45 12.96 -17.49
CA LYS A 111 3.15 13.99 -16.70
C LYS A 111 3.38 15.29 -17.47
N GLY A 112 3.02 15.37 -18.74
CA GLY A 112 3.40 16.47 -19.62
C GLY A 112 2.28 17.38 -20.11
N ALA A 113 1.06 17.22 -19.59
CA ALA A 113 -0.05 18.13 -19.93
C ALA A 113 0.19 19.54 -19.38
N ASP A 114 -0.47 20.53 -19.98
CA ASP A 114 -0.40 21.92 -19.52
C ASP A 114 -0.81 22.00 -18.04
N GLY A 115 -0.04 22.74 -17.25
CA GLY A 115 -0.26 22.86 -15.81
C GLY A 115 0.48 21.82 -14.95
N TYR A 116 0.93 20.69 -15.50
CA TYR A 116 1.38 19.53 -14.70
C TYR A 116 2.79 19.66 -14.10
N THR A 117 3.43 20.82 -14.25
CA THR A 117 4.69 21.14 -13.60
C THR A 117 4.62 22.47 -12.86
N PRO A 118 3.84 22.58 -11.78
CA PRO A 118 3.93 23.75 -10.92
C PRO A 118 5.32 23.87 -10.31
N VAL A 119 5.93 25.06 -10.36
CA VAL A 119 7.25 25.37 -9.79
C VAL A 119 7.24 26.76 -9.16
N GLY A 120 7.81 26.91 -7.95
CA GLY A 120 7.89 28.19 -7.25
C GLY A 120 7.41 28.11 -5.80
N PRO A 121 6.76 29.16 -5.24
CA PRO A 121 6.55 30.49 -5.82
C PRO A 121 7.77 31.41 -5.68
N ARG A 122 8.78 31.03 -4.88
CA ARG A 122 10.02 31.80 -4.70
C ARG A 122 11.24 30.91 -4.89
N LEU A 123 12.30 31.51 -5.39
CA LEU A 123 13.61 30.89 -5.56
C LEU A 123 14.48 31.18 -4.31
N LEU A 124 15.11 30.14 -3.77
CA LEU A 124 16.11 30.26 -2.72
C LEU A 124 17.51 30.16 -3.34
N ASP A 125 18.42 31.06 -2.97
CA ASP A 125 19.78 31.08 -3.51
C ASP A 125 20.57 29.86 -3.01
N ALA A 126 20.94 28.97 -3.94
CA ALA A 126 21.60 27.71 -3.61
C ALA A 126 23.01 27.89 -3.02
N ARG A 127 23.68 29.03 -3.26
CA ARG A 127 25.03 29.32 -2.73
C ARG A 127 25.08 29.40 -1.21
N GLY A 128 23.96 29.75 -0.58
CA GLY A 128 23.83 29.89 0.87
C GLY A 128 23.19 28.69 1.57
N ILE A 129 22.99 27.58 0.87
CA ILE A 129 22.19 26.43 1.35
C ILE A 129 23.06 25.17 1.38
N ASP A 130 23.02 24.43 2.50
CA ASP A 130 23.51 23.05 2.55
C ASP A 130 22.51 22.15 1.78
N PRO A 131 22.91 21.49 0.68
CA PRO A 131 22.02 20.63 -0.10
C PRO A 131 21.44 19.45 0.67
N ARG A 132 22.00 19.08 1.83
CA ARG A 132 21.47 18.01 2.70
C ARG A 132 20.48 18.51 3.74
N GLY A 133 20.37 19.83 3.92
CA GLY A 133 19.55 20.47 4.96
C GLY A 133 18.19 20.95 4.48
N LEU A 134 17.77 20.59 3.27
CA LEU A 134 16.47 20.98 2.71
C LEU A 134 15.36 20.06 3.23
N ARG A 135 14.27 20.67 3.70
CA ARG A 135 13.03 19.98 4.08
C ARG A 135 11.94 20.31 3.08
N ILE A 136 11.17 19.30 2.72
CA ILE A 136 9.99 19.43 1.87
C ILE A 136 8.73 19.04 2.64
N ARG A 137 7.67 19.82 2.47
CA ARG A 137 6.32 19.47 2.94
C ARG A 137 5.29 19.67 1.85
N THR A 138 4.31 18.78 1.83
CA THR A 138 3.15 18.87 0.94
C THR A 138 1.88 18.77 1.73
N TRP A 139 0.92 19.61 1.38
CA TRP A 139 -0.42 19.60 1.95
C TRP A 139 -1.48 19.34 0.90
N VAL A 140 -2.55 18.67 1.29
CA VAL A 140 -3.81 18.62 0.55
C VAL A 140 -4.89 19.19 1.46
N ASN A 141 -5.54 20.28 1.03
CA ASN A 141 -6.57 20.96 1.81
C ASN A 141 -6.12 21.33 3.24
N GLY A 142 -4.84 21.68 3.40
CA GLY A 142 -4.25 22.04 4.69
C GLY A 142 -3.74 20.87 5.54
N GLU A 143 -3.99 19.61 5.17
CA GLU A 143 -3.45 18.43 5.84
C GLU A 143 -2.06 18.08 5.30
N VAL A 144 -1.06 17.88 6.18
CA VAL A 144 0.30 17.45 5.77
C VAL A 144 0.24 15.99 5.30
N VAL A 145 0.53 15.76 4.02
CA VAL A 145 0.55 14.42 3.41
C VAL A 145 1.96 13.94 3.08
N GLN A 146 2.92 14.86 2.90
CA GLN A 146 4.34 14.55 2.73
C GLN A 146 5.17 15.46 3.64
N ASP A 147 6.20 14.91 4.29
CA ASP A 147 7.12 15.65 5.14
C ASP A 147 8.45 14.87 5.26
N ASP A 148 9.51 15.36 4.61
CA ASP A 148 10.79 14.65 4.54
C ASP A 148 11.97 15.62 4.35
N THR A 149 13.19 15.10 4.48
CA THR A 149 14.44 15.86 4.37
C THR A 149 15.40 15.26 3.35
N SER A 150 16.23 16.13 2.77
CA SER A 150 17.21 15.79 1.73
C SER A 150 18.48 15.10 2.25
N ASP A 151 18.64 14.93 3.56
CA ASP A 151 19.79 14.28 4.20
C ASP A 151 19.84 12.77 3.96
N THR A 152 18.72 12.15 3.60
CA THR A 152 18.60 10.71 3.39
C THR A 152 18.46 10.29 1.93
N LEU A 153 18.56 11.20 0.96
CA LEU A 153 18.34 10.88 -0.46
C LEU A 153 19.18 9.68 -0.93
N LEU A 154 18.57 8.82 -1.75
CA LEU A 154 19.25 7.69 -2.41
C LEU A 154 20.37 8.20 -3.32
N PHE A 155 20.10 9.29 -4.04
CA PHE A 155 21.05 9.98 -4.91
C PHE A 155 21.09 11.47 -4.52
N PRO A 156 22.16 11.92 -3.86
CA PRO A 156 22.33 13.33 -3.49
C PRO A 156 22.19 14.27 -4.69
N PHE A 157 21.72 15.50 -4.47
CA PHE A 157 21.50 16.48 -5.55
C PHE A 157 22.71 16.69 -6.46
N ALA A 158 23.90 16.81 -5.86
CA ALA A 158 25.15 16.95 -6.60
C ALA A 158 25.44 15.70 -7.48
N THR A 159 25.08 14.50 -7.02
CA THR A 159 25.17 13.27 -7.83
C THR A 159 24.23 13.31 -9.02
N LEU A 160 22.99 13.79 -8.85
CA LEU A 160 22.03 13.90 -9.97
C LEU A 160 22.53 14.85 -11.05
N VAL A 161 23.03 16.03 -10.65
CA VAL A 161 23.58 17.03 -11.57
C VAL A 161 24.81 16.49 -12.28
N ALA A 162 25.76 15.91 -11.55
CA ALA A 162 26.97 15.31 -12.12
C ALA A 162 26.61 14.19 -13.11
N ASP A 163 25.75 13.25 -12.72
CA ASP A 163 25.37 12.09 -13.54
C ASP A 163 24.71 12.51 -14.86
N LEU A 164 23.71 13.40 -14.80
CA LEU A 164 23.07 13.97 -15.98
C LEU A 164 24.09 14.68 -16.88
N SER A 165 24.97 15.50 -16.28
CA SER A 165 25.92 16.33 -17.02
C SER A 165 26.93 15.53 -17.83
N ARG A 166 27.16 14.24 -17.51
CA ARG A 166 28.09 13.36 -18.24
C ARG A 166 27.72 13.23 -19.72
N MET A 167 26.43 13.24 -20.00
CA MET A 167 25.85 12.99 -21.33
C MET A 167 24.98 14.14 -21.83
N VAL A 168 24.35 14.89 -20.93
CA VAL A 168 23.39 15.96 -21.26
C VAL A 168 23.94 17.27 -20.72
N THR A 169 24.26 18.23 -21.59
CA THR A 169 24.55 19.59 -21.13
C THR A 169 23.33 20.18 -20.43
N LEU A 170 23.51 20.62 -19.19
CA LEU A 170 22.53 21.40 -18.44
C LEU A 170 22.83 22.88 -18.67
N GLU A 171 21.84 23.64 -19.12
CA GLU A 171 21.95 25.07 -19.39
C GLU A 171 21.39 25.89 -18.22
N ALA A 172 21.80 27.15 -18.12
CA ALA A 172 21.20 28.06 -17.16
C ALA A 172 19.68 28.17 -17.40
N GLY A 173 18.90 28.07 -16.33
CA GLY A 173 17.44 28.04 -16.36
C GLY A 173 16.84 26.64 -16.38
N ASP A 174 17.59 25.59 -16.73
CA ASP A 174 17.06 24.23 -16.72
C ASP A 174 16.64 23.79 -15.32
N VAL A 175 15.61 22.94 -15.26
CA VAL A 175 15.01 22.48 -14.01
C VAL A 175 15.22 20.98 -13.85
N ILE A 176 15.65 20.57 -12.66
CA ILE A 176 15.68 19.18 -12.24
C ILE A 176 14.67 18.99 -11.10
N LEU A 177 13.65 18.18 -11.33
CA LEU A 177 12.74 17.69 -10.29
C LEU A 177 13.37 16.44 -9.67
N THR A 178 13.64 16.50 -8.38
CA THR A 178 14.61 15.60 -7.72
C THR A 178 14.00 14.32 -7.14
N GLY A 179 12.72 14.05 -7.41
CA GLY A 179 11.95 12.95 -6.87
C GLY A 179 11.10 13.39 -5.66
N THR A 180 10.11 12.57 -5.35
CA THR A 180 9.14 12.83 -4.28
C THR A 180 9.32 11.87 -3.08
N PRO A 181 9.09 12.32 -1.83
CA PRO A 181 9.02 11.44 -0.66
C PRO A 181 7.74 10.60 -0.61
N ALA A 182 7.65 9.71 0.37
CA ALA A 182 6.42 8.95 0.62
C ALA A 182 5.22 9.88 0.88
N GLY A 183 4.01 9.40 0.55
CA GLY A 183 2.76 10.15 0.76
C GLY A 183 2.24 10.89 -0.48
N ALA A 184 2.95 10.84 -1.61
CA ALA A 184 2.40 11.18 -2.91
C ALA A 184 1.18 10.30 -3.23
N SER A 185 0.07 10.92 -3.66
CA SER A 185 -1.20 10.22 -3.86
C SER A 185 -2.11 10.92 -4.87
N VAL A 186 -3.37 10.48 -4.95
CA VAL A 186 -4.40 11.04 -5.84
C VAL A 186 -5.15 12.18 -5.14
N ALA A 187 -5.33 13.29 -5.84
CA ALA A 187 -6.19 14.41 -5.47
C ALA A 187 -7.41 14.50 -6.39
N ARG A 188 -8.50 15.09 -5.91
CA ARG A 188 -9.78 15.23 -6.61
C ARG A 188 -10.03 16.68 -7.02
N PRO A 189 -10.83 16.93 -8.07
CA PRO A 189 -11.31 18.28 -8.37
C PRO A 189 -11.90 18.96 -7.13
N GLY A 190 -11.49 20.20 -6.90
CA GLY A 190 -11.79 20.97 -5.69
C GLY A 190 -10.70 20.91 -4.62
N ASP A 191 -9.85 19.89 -4.61
CA ASP A 191 -8.71 19.82 -3.70
C ASP A 191 -7.66 20.87 -4.05
N THR A 192 -7.03 21.44 -3.03
CA THR A 192 -5.87 22.33 -3.18
C THR A 192 -4.63 21.62 -2.68
N VAL A 193 -3.64 21.50 -3.56
CA VAL A 193 -2.31 20.92 -3.26
C VAL A 193 -1.34 22.05 -3.03
N GLU A 194 -0.61 22.00 -1.93
CA GLU A 194 0.42 22.98 -1.58
C GLU A 194 1.77 22.31 -1.36
N VAL A 195 2.86 22.86 -1.89
CA VAL A 195 4.23 22.36 -1.65
C VAL A 195 5.10 23.50 -1.13
N GLU A 196 5.91 23.23 -0.10
CA GLU A 196 6.88 24.16 0.46
C GLU A 196 8.23 23.48 0.65
N VAL A 197 9.30 24.20 0.31
CA VAL A 197 10.68 23.80 0.62
C VAL A 197 11.30 24.85 1.54
N THR A 198 11.95 24.37 2.61
CA THR A 198 12.64 25.22 3.59
C THR A 198 14.11 24.85 3.73
N ALA A 199 14.96 25.86 3.95
CA ALA A 199 16.39 25.74 4.20
C ALA A 199 16.76 26.54 5.46
N GLY A 200 16.79 25.90 6.62
CA GLY A 200 16.93 26.59 7.91
C GLY A 200 15.77 27.58 8.14
N SER A 201 16.05 28.88 8.20
CA SER A 201 15.05 29.94 8.33
C SER A 201 14.44 30.43 7.01
N GLN A 202 15.00 30.00 5.86
CA GLN A 202 14.51 30.41 4.54
C GLN A 202 13.37 29.50 4.07
N THR A 203 12.39 30.06 3.36
CA THR A 203 11.25 29.33 2.79
C THR A 203 10.93 29.79 1.37
N THR A 204 10.57 28.85 0.51
CA THR A 204 9.99 29.14 -0.82
C THR A 204 8.61 29.80 -0.71
N GLY A 205 7.94 29.69 0.43
CA GLY A 205 6.49 29.85 0.54
C GLY A 205 5.76 28.64 -0.07
N ARG A 206 4.43 28.65 0.03
CA ARG A 206 3.58 27.58 -0.51
C ARG A 206 3.29 27.79 -2.00
N LEU A 207 3.73 26.84 -2.81
CA LEU A 207 3.28 26.66 -4.18
C LEU A 207 1.90 26.01 -4.11
N SER A 208 0.84 26.74 -4.46
CA SER A 208 -0.54 26.31 -4.24
C SER A 208 -1.29 26.19 -5.56
N ASN A 209 -1.87 25.03 -5.84
CA ASN A 209 -2.63 24.78 -7.05
C ASN A 209 -3.90 24.00 -6.74
N THR A 210 -5.03 24.43 -7.29
CA THR A 210 -6.31 23.74 -7.14
C THR A 210 -6.53 22.78 -8.30
N ILE A 211 -6.99 21.57 -8.00
CA ILE A 211 -7.39 20.60 -9.02
C ILE A 211 -8.75 21.02 -9.59
N VAL A 212 -8.89 21.06 -10.91
CA VAL A 212 -10.15 21.37 -11.58
C VAL A 212 -10.53 20.26 -12.54
N GLU A 213 -11.83 20.02 -12.71
CA GLU A 213 -12.33 19.09 -13.72
C GLU A 213 -12.26 19.75 -15.11
N GLY A 214 -11.62 19.09 -16.06
CA GLY A 214 -11.54 19.50 -17.45
C GLY A 214 -12.60 18.85 -18.33
N GLY A 215 -12.58 19.17 -19.63
CA GLY A 215 -13.42 18.49 -20.63
C GLY A 215 -12.98 17.04 -20.89
N PRO A 216 -13.82 16.24 -21.57
CA PRO A 216 -13.45 14.91 -22.01
C PRO A 216 -12.36 14.97 -23.07
N LEU A 217 -11.57 13.91 -23.16
CA LEU A 217 -10.69 13.68 -24.31
C LEU A 217 -11.51 13.09 -25.45
N ASP A 218 -11.21 13.53 -26.68
CA ASP A 218 -11.75 12.92 -27.88
C ASP A 218 -11.18 11.50 -28.08
N ASP A 219 -11.95 10.63 -28.72
CA ASP A 219 -11.71 9.18 -28.81
C ASP A 219 -10.69 8.73 -29.89
N TRP A 220 -10.07 9.67 -30.61
CA TRP A 220 -9.09 9.35 -31.66
C TRP A 220 -7.70 8.96 -31.13
N GLY A 221 -7.49 9.00 -29.81
CA GLY A 221 -6.20 8.78 -29.16
C GLY A 221 -6.20 7.67 -28.11
N ALA A 222 -5.08 7.56 -27.39
CA ALA A 222 -5.05 6.75 -26.17
C ALA A 222 -6.01 7.36 -25.15
N MET A 223 -6.90 6.54 -24.61
CA MET A 223 -7.88 6.97 -23.62
C MET A 223 -7.42 6.65 -22.20
N PRO A 224 -7.96 7.35 -21.19
CA PRO A 224 -7.73 7.02 -19.79
C PRO A 224 -8.04 5.54 -19.56
N ARG A 225 -7.09 4.83 -18.96
CA ARG A 225 -7.24 3.43 -18.58
C ARG A 225 -6.73 3.25 -17.17
N VAL A 226 -7.56 2.66 -16.33
CA VAL A 226 -7.18 2.29 -14.99
C VAL A 226 -7.39 0.80 -14.76
N ASP A 227 -6.34 0.18 -14.23
CA ASP A 227 -6.36 -1.14 -13.63
C ASP A 227 -5.88 -1.05 -12.17
N ASP A 228 -6.05 -2.11 -11.41
CA ASP A 228 -5.75 -2.11 -9.98
C ASP A 228 -4.26 -1.86 -9.68
N ALA A 229 -3.38 -2.23 -10.60
CA ALA A 229 -1.96 -1.92 -10.51
C ALA A 229 -1.71 -0.42 -10.65
N ALA A 230 -2.36 0.25 -11.60
CA ALA A 230 -2.30 1.70 -11.75
C ALA A 230 -2.87 2.42 -10.52
N ARG A 231 -3.95 1.90 -9.93
CA ARG A 231 -4.50 2.41 -8.65
C ARG A 231 -3.46 2.29 -7.54
N ALA A 232 -2.98 1.08 -7.27
CA ALA A 232 -1.99 0.85 -6.21
C ALA A 232 -0.74 1.74 -6.36
N ASP A 233 -0.27 1.94 -7.60
CA ASP A 233 0.85 2.82 -7.90
C ASP A 233 0.55 4.32 -7.69
N ALA A 234 -0.67 4.77 -8.05
CA ALA A 234 -1.08 6.17 -7.96
C ALA A 234 -1.35 6.62 -6.52
N TRP A 235 -2.02 5.77 -5.72
CA TRP A 235 -2.28 6.12 -4.32
C TRP A 235 -1.02 6.12 -3.46
N GLY A 236 0.07 5.51 -3.95
CA GLY A 236 1.23 5.22 -3.14
C GLY A 236 0.89 4.17 -2.08
N SER A 237 1.84 3.41 -1.56
CA SER A 237 1.58 2.43 -0.48
C SER A 237 1.26 3.08 0.89
N ARG A 238 0.61 4.24 0.86
CA ARG A 238 -0.28 4.78 1.88
C ARG A 238 -1.60 5.24 1.25
N HIS A 239 -2.25 4.35 0.49
CA HIS A 239 -3.65 4.14 0.81
C HIS A 239 -3.67 3.70 2.28
N VAL A 240 -3.95 4.67 3.16
CA VAL A 240 -4.68 4.36 4.38
C VAL A 240 -5.99 3.80 3.87
N THR A 241 -6.04 2.49 3.65
CA THR A 241 -7.28 1.82 3.97
C THR A 241 -7.49 2.22 5.42
N LYS A 242 -8.52 3.05 5.67
CA LYS A 242 -9.31 2.88 6.90
C LYS A 242 -9.42 1.37 7.12
N PRO A 243 -9.33 0.83 8.35
CA PRO A 243 -9.38 -0.61 8.58
C PRO A 243 -10.36 -1.22 7.57
N THR A 244 -9.82 -1.99 6.62
CA THR A 244 -10.50 -2.28 5.33
C THR A 244 -11.82 -2.99 5.55
N LEU A 245 -11.96 -3.53 6.76
CA LEU A 245 -13.16 -4.09 7.30
C LEU A 245 -13.85 -3.05 8.19
N ASP A 246 -14.99 -2.56 7.72
CA ASP A 246 -15.94 -1.82 8.54
C ASP A 246 -16.23 -2.59 9.84
N GLU A 247 -16.33 -1.89 10.98
CA GLU A 247 -16.49 -2.55 12.28
C GLU A 247 -17.81 -3.31 12.40
N ALA A 248 -18.89 -2.85 11.74
CA ALA A 248 -20.15 -3.59 11.72
C ALA A 248 -20.00 -4.88 10.93
N LEU A 249 -19.31 -4.84 9.79
CA LEU A 249 -18.99 -6.04 9.01
C LEU A 249 -18.06 -6.99 9.78
N ALA A 250 -17.04 -6.46 10.47
CA ALA A 250 -16.14 -7.24 11.32
C ALA A 250 -16.87 -7.93 12.48
N ALA A 251 -17.80 -7.22 13.12
CA ALA A 251 -18.62 -7.76 14.20
C ALA A 251 -19.57 -8.86 13.71
N ALA A 252 -20.19 -8.67 12.53
CA ALA A 252 -21.03 -9.68 11.91
C ALA A 252 -20.24 -10.95 11.57
N LEU A 253 -19.05 -10.81 10.96
CA LEU A 253 -18.17 -11.93 10.66
C LEU A 253 -17.67 -12.66 11.91
N ARG A 254 -17.42 -11.95 13.02
CA ARG A 254 -17.04 -12.56 14.31
C ARG A 254 -18.13 -13.48 14.86
N GLY A 255 -19.39 -13.19 14.56
CA GLY A 255 -20.54 -13.98 15.00
C GLY A 255 -20.78 -15.27 14.19
N LEU A 256 -20.17 -15.39 13.01
CA LEU A 256 -20.36 -16.53 12.12
C LEU A 256 -19.31 -17.63 12.35
N SER A 257 -19.66 -18.88 12.02
CA SER A 257 -18.71 -19.98 11.99
C SER A 257 -17.92 -20.05 10.68
N THR A 258 -16.67 -20.51 10.75
CA THR A 258 -15.86 -20.77 9.54
C THR A 258 -16.50 -21.85 8.65
N ALA A 259 -17.21 -22.82 9.24
CA ALA A 259 -17.96 -23.86 8.52
C ALA A 259 -19.10 -23.27 7.66
N THR A 260 -19.92 -22.37 8.22
CA THR A 260 -20.99 -21.67 7.47
C THR A 260 -20.40 -20.85 6.32
N LEU A 261 -19.38 -20.04 6.62
CA LEU A 261 -18.71 -19.19 5.63
C LEU A 261 -18.13 -20.02 4.48
N SER A 262 -17.47 -21.15 4.80
CA SER A 262 -16.96 -22.10 3.81
C SER A 262 -18.07 -22.68 2.94
N SER A 263 -19.17 -23.14 3.53
CA SER A 263 -20.34 -23.66 2.79
C SER A 263 -20.92 -22.62 1.82
N GLN A 264 -21.07 -21.37 2.27
CA GLN A 264 -21.60 -20.28 1.46
C GLN A 264 -20.66 -19.83 0.34
N MET A 265 -19.34 -19.85 0.57
CA MET A 265 -18.35 -19.61 -0.48
C MET A 265 -18.35 -20.73 -1.53
N ARG A 266 -18.51 -22.00 -1.11
CA ARG A 266 -18.62 -23.14 -2.04
C ARG A 266 -19.85 -23.03 -2.94
N LYS A 267 -21.00 -22.58 -2.41
CA LYS A 267 -22.21 -22.30 -3.21
C LYS A 267 -21.98 -21.24 -4.30
N ARG A 268 -21.00 -20.34 -4.10
CA ARG A 268 -20.55 -19.31 -5.06
C ARG A 268 -19.44 -19.79 -6.01
N GLY A 269 -19.10 -21.08 -5.98
CA GLY A 269 -18.03 -21.65 -6.80
C GLY A 269 -16.62 -21.49 -6.24
N LEU A 270 -16.46 -20.94 -5.03
CA LEU A 270 -15.18 -20.71 -4.38
C LEU A 270 -14.83 -21.90 -3.48
N GLN A 271 -14.08 -22.87 -4.01
CA GLN A 271 -13.83 -24.16 -3.35
C GLN A 271 -12.56 -24.21 -2.48
N HIS A 272 -11.62 -23.27 -2.66
CA HIS A 272 -10.27 -23.34 -2.10
C HIS A 272 -9.96 -22.16 -1.16
N MET A 273 -10.95 -21.80 -0.34
CA MET A 273 -10.92 -20.59 0.50
C MET A 273 -10.51 -20.90 1.96
N SER A 274 -9.95 -22.07 2.25
CA SER A 274 -9.48 -22.45 3.59
C SER A 274 -7.95 -22.52 3.63
N ILE A 275 -7.36 -22.00 4.70
CA ILE A 275 -5.94 -22.23 5.01
C ILE A 275 -5.87 -23.58 5.72
N ASP A 276 -5.47 -24.61 4.98
CA ASP A 276 -5.52 -25.97 5.49
C ASP A 276 -4.36 -26.28 6.46
N GLY A 277 -4.67 -27.08 7.48
CA GLY A 277 -3.68 -27.65 8.40
C GLY A 277 -3.26 -26.74 9.55
N VAL A 278 -3.80 -25.52 9.64
CA VAL A 278 -3.56 -24.61 10.77
C VAL A 278 -4.58 -24.82 11.88
N HIS A 279 -4.13 -24.71 13.12
CA HIS A 279 -4.94 -24.80 14.34
C HIS A 279 -4.55 -23.68 15.31
N PRO A 280 -5.46 -23.25 16.19
CA PRO A 280 -5.15 -22.21 17.17
C PRO A 280 -4.08 -22.67 18.17
N ALA A 281 -3.20 -21.74 18.56
CA ALA A 281 -2.24 -21.94 19.64
C ALA A 281 -2.91 -21.88 21.03
N GLY A 282 -4.02 -21.15 21.14
CA GLY A 282 -4.85 -21.01 22.35
C GLY A 282 -5.94 -22.07 22.43
N GLY A 283 -6.91 -21.87 23.34
CA GLY A 283 -8.06 -22.77 23.52
C GLY A 283 -9.13 -22.65 22.42
N ASP A 284 -10.17 -23.47 22.55
CA ASP A 284 -11.23 -23.66 21.54
C ASP A 284 -12.14 -22.42 21.33
N ASP A 285 -12.14 -21.46 22.26
CA ASP A 285 -12.95 -20.23 22.16
C ASP A 285 -12.30 -19.13 21.29
N VAL A 286 -11.25 -19.45 20.55
CA VAL A 286 -10.54 -18.50 19.70
C VAL A 286 -11.44 -17.96 18.58
N LYS A 287 -11.45 -16.64 18.43
CA LYS A 287 -12.04 -15.95 17.27
C LYS A 287 -11.07 -14.92 16.74
N MET A 288 -10.91 -14.91 15.42
CA MET A 288 -10.06 -13.97 14.72
C MET A 288 -10.80 -13.42 13.51
N VAL A 289 -10.86 -12.09 13.39
CA VAL A 289 -11.34 -11.41 12.19
C VAL A 289 -10.45 -10.23 11.88
N GLY A 290 -9.94 -10.13 10.66
CA GLY A 290 -9.14 -9.00 10.23
C GLY A 290 -8.70 -9.11 8.77
N THR A 291 -7.87 -8.17 8.32
CA THR A 291 -7.44 -8.12 6.91
C THR A 291 -6.00 -8.59 6.72
N ALA A 292 -5.71 -9.27 5.61
CA ALA A 292 -4.44 -9.94 5.38
C ALA A 292 -3.28 -8.95 5.21
N HIS A 293 -2.21 -9.14 5.98
CA HIS A 293 -0.87 -8.64 5.71
C HIS A 293 0.05 -9.85 5.50
N THR A 294 0.58 -10.02 4.30
CA THR A 294 1.21 -11.27 3.88
C THR A 294 2.73 -11.25 3.99
N LEU A 295 3.33 -12.39 4.32
CA LEU A 295 4.76 -12.64 4.34
C LEU A 295 5.07 -14.00 3.70
N ARG A 296 6.03 -14.03 2.78
CA ARG A 296 6.48 -15.23 2.08
C ARG A 296 7.87 -15.67 2.52
N TYR A 297 8.03 -16.96 2.80
CA TYR A 297 9.32 -17.58 3.05
C TYR A 297 9.80 -18.41 1.85
N LEU A 298 11.10 -18.35 1.55
CA LEU A 298 11.78 -19.23 0.59
C LEU A 298 12.60 -20.33 1.28
N PRO A 299 12.85 -21.48 0.62
CA PRO A 299 13.67 -22.54 1.18
C PRO A 299 15.03 -22.01 1.60
N LEU A 300 15.59 -22.56 2.67
CA LEU A 300 16.91 -22.19 3.12
C LEU A 300 17.95 -22.45 2.03
N ARG A 301 18.73 -21.42 1.73
CA ARG A 301 20.05 -21.51 1.11
C ARG A 301 20.98 -20.65 1.95
N GLU A 302 22.10 -21.21 2.39
CA GLU A 302 22.96 -20.63 3.43
C GLU A 302 23.48 -19.24 3.04
N ASP A 303 23.89 -19.06 1.78
CA ASP A 303 24.33 -17.77 1.22
C ASP A 303 23.21 -16.71 1.19
N LEU A 304 21.96 -17.12 0.93
CA LEU A 304 20.82 -16.21 0.98
C LEU A 304 20.45 -15.87 2.42
N PHE A 305 20.56 -16.82 3.34
CA PHE A 305 20.27 -16.53 4.74
C PHE A 305 21.29 -15.57 5.35
N GLU A 306 22.56 -15.66 4.97
CA GLU A 306 23.59 -14.67 5.35
C GLU A 306 23.18 -13.25 4.93
N ARG A 307 22.63 -13.10 3.72
CA ARG A 307 22.26 -11.79 3.16
C ARG A 307 20.89 -11.27 3.62
N TYR A 308 19.92 -12.15 3.86
CA TYR A 308 18.51 -11.79 4.07
C TYR A 308 17.93 -12.25 5.42
N GLY A 309 18.61 -13.14 6.15
CA GLY A 309 18.13 -13.74 7.40
C GLY A 309 18.40 -12.90 8.66
N GLY A 310 19.47 -12.10 8.66
CA GLY A 310 19.88 -11.27 9.80
C GLY A 310 19.19 -9.90 9.89
N GLY A 311 19.48 -9.14 10.96
CA GLY A 311 19.08 -7.74 11.09
C GLY A 311 17.56 -7.50 11.02
N MET A 312 17.17 -6.38 10.39
CA MET A 312 15.77 -6.02 10.09
C MET A 312 15.31 -6.71 8.79
N ASN A 313 15.25 -8.04 8.82
CA ASN A 313 14.82 -8.90 7.71
C ASN A 313 13.32 -8.76 7.38
N ALA A 314 12.86 -9.42 6.31
CA ALA A 314 11.46 -9.31 5.86
C ALA A 314 10.43 -9.75 6.92
N GLN A 315 10.74 -10.71 7.79
CA GLN A 315 9.86 -11.13 8.88
C GLN A 315 9.66 -10.01 9.91
N LYS A 316 10.75 -9.40 10.38
CA LYS A 316 10.65 -8.30 11.34
C LYS A 316 10.01 -7.07 10.71
N ARG A 317 10.30 -6.79 9.43
CA ARG A 317 9.64 -5.71 8.68
C ARG A 317 8.14 -5.92 8.57
N ALA A 318 7.67 -7.13 8.24
CA ALA A 318 6.25 -7.45 8.19
C ALA A 318 5.56 -7.13 9.53
N ILE A 319 6.19 -7.49 10.64
CA ILE A 319 5.66 -7.19 11.99
C ILE A 319 5.62 -5.69 12.27
N GLU A 320 6.67 -4.94 11.92
CA GLU A 320 6.69 -3.48 12.10
C GLU A 320 5.71 -2.76 11.17
N GLU A 321 5.39 -3.35 10.02
CA GLU A 321 4.45 -2.82 9.03
C GLU A 321 2.98 -3.08 9.39
N LEU A 322 2.71 -4.01 10.32
CA LEU A 322 1.35 -4.30 10.80
C LEU A 322 0.65 -3.05 11.32
N ARG A 323 -0.64 -2.97 10.99
CA ARG A 323 -1.58 -1.94 11.43
C ARG A 323 -2.69 -2.57 12.28
N PRO A 324 -3.39 -1.77 13.12
CA PRO A 324 -4.54 -2.24 13.86
C PRO A 324 -5.58 -2.93 12.97
N GLY A 325 -6.06 -4.10 13.38
CA GLY A 325 -7.08 -4.86 12.63
C GLY A 325 -6.52 -5.77 11.52
N GLN A 326 -5.20 -5.82 11.31
CA GLN A 326 -4.59 -6.72 10.33
C GLN A 326 -4.22 -8.08 10.93
N VAL A 327 -4.30 -9.12 10.11
CA VAL A 327 -3.82 -10.47 10.39
C VAL A 327 -2.53 -10.69 9.61
N LEU A 328 -1.43 -11.02 10.30
CA LEU A 328 -0.18 -11.42 9.64
C LEU A 328 -0.35 -12.85 9.11
N VAL A 329 -0.30 -13.05 7.79
CA VAL A 329 -0.43 -14.37 7.15
C VAL A 329 0.92 -14.78 6.54
N MET A 330 1.42 -15.96 6.94
CA MET A 330 2.78 -16.41 6.63
C MET A 330 2.76 -17.72 5.83
N ASP A 331 3.25 -17.65 4.59
CA ASP A 331 3.51 -18.81 3.73
C ASP A 331 4.92 -19.34 3.99
N ALA A 332 4.96 -20.40 4.77
CA ALA A 332 6.11 -21.22 5.11
C ALA A 332 6.21 -22.49 4.26
N ARG A 333 5.41 -22.59 3.18
CA ARG A 333 5.33 -23.73 2.26
C ARG A 333 4.90 -25.02 2.96
N ARG A 334 4.07 -24.90 4.01
CA ARG A 334 3.64 -26.01 4.88
C ARG A 334 4.80 -26.76 5.58
N ASP A 335 5.98 -26.16 5.72
CA ASP A 335 7.12 -26.76 6.44
C ASP A 335 7.10 -26.35 7.93
N THR A 336 6.74 -27.30 8.79
CA THR A 336 6.65 -27.11 10.25
C THR A 336 7.96 -27.41 10.98
N SER A 337 9.02 -27.81 10.28
CA SER A 337 10.29 -28.24 10.89
C SER A 337 11.21 -27.09 11.34
N ALA A 338 10.70 -25.84 11.32
CA ALA A 338 11.30 -24.67 11.92
C ALA A 338 10.23 -23.61 12.25
N GLY A 339 10.48 -22.80 13.28
CA GLY A 339 9.58 -21.74 13.71
C GLY A 339 9.60 -20.53 12.76
N THR A 340 8.43 -20.11 12.29
CA THR A 340 8.21 -18.83 11.59
C THR A 340 7.72 -17.72 12.52
N LEU A 341 7.34 -18.07 13.74
CA LEU A 341 6.94 -17.12 14.79
C LEU A 341 7.41 -17.66 16.15
N GLY A 342 7.61 -16.76 17.10
CA GLY A 342 7.83 -17.06 18.52
C GLY A 342 7.27 -15.95 19.40
N ASP A 343 7.36 -16.11 20.71
CA ASP A 343 6.79 -15.22 21.73
C ASP A 343 7.12 -13.73 21.55
N ILE A 344 8.39 -13.37 21.32
CA ILE A 344 8.83 -11.98 21.16
C ILE A 344 8.16 -11.30 19.96
N LEU A 345 8.08 -12.02 18.84
CA LEU A 345 7.50 -11.51 17.60
C LEU A 345 5.97 -11.46 17.67
N ALA A 346 5.34 -12.45 18.33
CA ALA A 346 3.91 -12.43 18.62
C ALA A 346 3.54 -11.27 19.54
N LEU A 347 4.29 -11.06 20.63
CA LEU A 347 4.11 -9.91 21.52
C LEU A 347 4.26 -8.58 20.78
N ARG A 348 5.23 -8.48 19.87
CA ARG A 348 5.38 -7.26 19.05
C ARG A 348 4.18 -7.05 18.13
N ALA A 349 3.70 -8.09 17.45
CA ALA A 349 2.49 -8.02 16.62
C ALA A 349 1.26 -7.59 17.44
N GLN A 350 1.09 -8.13 18.65
CA GLN A 350 0.03 -7.72 19.58
C GLN A 350 0.14 -6.23 19.92
N LYS A 351 1.33 -5.73 20.26
CA LYS A 351 1.55 -4.30 20.55
C LYS A 351 1.35 -3.37 19.35
N ARG A 352 1.35 -3.92 18.12
CA ARG A 352 0.99 -3.20 16.89
C ARG A 352 -0.52 -3.18 16.62
N GLY A 353 -1.32 -3.87 17.44
CA GLY A 353 -2.76 -3.97 17.30
C GLY A 353 -3.21 -5.01 16.27
N ALA A 354 -2.37 -6.00 15.95
CA ALA A 354 -2.75 -7.07 15.05
C ALA A 354 -4.01 -7.79 15.54
N ALA A 355 -4.93 -8.08 14.62
CA ALA A 355 -6.12 -8.88 14.90
C ALA A 355 -5.80 -10.38 15.06
N GLY A 356 -4.65 -10.83 14.54
CA GLY A 356 -4.16 -12.18 14.70
C GLY A 356 -2.93 -12.49 13.86
N VAL A 357 -2.47 -13.73 13.92
CA VAL A 357 -1.38 -14.26 13.09
C VAL A 357 -1.76 -15.65 12.59
N VAL A 358 -1.47 -15.94 11.32
CA VAL A 358 -1.67 -17.25 10.70
C VAL A 358 -0.38 -17.67 10.03
N THR A 359 0.09 -18.88 10.29
CA THR A 359 1.23 -19.47 9.57
C THR A 359 0.95 -20.92 9.22
N ASP A 360 1.25 -21.32 8.00
CA ASP A 360 1.28 -22.76 7.66
C ASP A 360 2.62 -23.43 8.05
N GLY A 361 3.49 -22.71 8.78
CA GLY A 361 4.76 -23.19 9.30
C GLY A 361 4.73 -23.54 10.79
N GLY A 362 5.93 -23.68 11.36
CA GLY A 362 6.11 -23.99 12.77
C GLY A 362 5.90 -22.77 13.70
N LEU A 363 5.31 -23.00 14.87
CA LEU A 363 5.26 -22.03 15.97
C LEU A 363 6.25 -22.41 17.07
N ARG A 364 7.12 -21.48 17.45
CA ARG A 364 7.99 -21.59 18.63
C ARG A 364 7.26 -21.03 19.85
N ASP A 365 7.61 -21.55 21.03
CA ASP A 365 7.07 -21.09 22.31
C ASP A 365 5.53 -21.11 22.35
N SER A 366 4.94 -22.14 21.73
CA SER A 366 3.50 -22.24 21.46
C SER A 366 2.64 -22.11 22.72
N ALA A 367 3.07 -22.69 23.85
CA ALA A 367 2.37 -22.54 25.13
C ALA A 367 2.33 -21.09 25.63
N THR A 368 3.44 -20.35 25.48
CA THR A 368 3.49 -18.92 25.84
C THR A 368 2.63 -18.09 24.90
N VAL A 369 2.70 -18.37 23.60
CA VAL A 369 1.92 -17.67 22.57
C VAL A 369 0.42 -17.94 22.74
N GLY A 370 0.03 -19.17 23.06
CA GLY A 370 -1.37 -19.55 23.31
C GLY A 370 -2.00 -18.85 24.52
N GLY A 371 -1.19 -18.33 25.44
CA GLY A 371 -1.65 -17.51 26.58
C GLY A 371 -1.70 -16.00 26.29
N MET A 372 -1.36 -15.56 25.08
CA MET A 372 -1.40 -14.14 24.70
C MET A 372 -2.81 -13.71 24.30
N ASP A 373 -3.13 -12.44 24.51
CA ASP A 373 -4.32 -11.78 23.95
C ASP A 373 -4.07 -11.38 22.49
N LEU A 374 -3.77 -12.41 21.67
CA LEU A 374 -3.58 -12.35 20.22
C LEU A 374 -3.89 -13.74 19.65
N PRO A 375 -4.93 -13.89 18.81
CA PRO A 375 -5.19 -15.14 18.11
C PRO A 375 -4.02 -15.54 17.21
N VAL A 376 -3.48 -16.74 17.39
CA VAL A 376 -2.41 -17.28 16.54
C VAL A 376 -2.81 -18.66 16.04
N PHE A 377 -2.78 -18.85 14.73
CA PHE A 377 -3.01 -20.12 14.06
C PHE A 377 -1.71 -20.63 13.43
N HIS A 378 -1.38 -21.90 13.64
CA HIS A 378 -0.15 -22.49 13.13
C HIS A 378 -0.34 -23.94 12.68
N ALA A 379 0.53 -24.46 11.81
CA ALA A 379 0.44 -25.85 11.34
C ALA A 379 1.17 -26.86 12.26
N GLY A 380 2.04 -26.41 13.17
CA GLY A 380 2.62 -27.28 14.18
C GLY A 380 3.58 -26.55 15.12
N ALA A 381 3.83 -27.11 16.31
CA ALA A 381 4.80 -26.57 17.24
C ALA A 381 6.22 -27.08 16.92
N HIS A 382 7.22 -26.20 16.97
CA HIS A 382 8.61 -26.60 16.73
C HIS A 382 9.62 -25.69 17.46
N PRO A 383 10.65 -26.23 18.14
CA PRO A 383 11.57 -25.44 18.95
C PRO A 383 12.65 -24.70 18.14
N ALA A 384 12.96 -25.14 16.93
CA ALA A 384 14.01 -24.52 16.11
C ALA A 384 13.63 -23.12 15.60
N VAL A 385 14.63 -22.27 15.43
CA VAL A 385 14.49 -20.87 15.00
C VAL A 385 14.48 -20.69 13.49
N LEU A 386 14.14 -19.47 13.07
CA LEU A 386 14.37 -18.96 11.73
C LEU A 386 15.83 -19.23 11.28
N GLY A 387 16.02 -19.62 10.02
CA GLY A 387 17.34 -19.95 9.47
C GLY A 387 17.69 -21.44 9.46
N ARG A 388 16.83 -22.31 10.02
CA ARG A 388 16.94 -23.76 9.81
C ARG A 388 16.33 -24.23 8.49
N ARG A 389 15.21 -23.62 8.08
CA ARG A 389 14.45 -23.97 6.85
C ARG A 389 13.94 -22.80 6.04
N HIS A 390 13.84 -21.63 6.66
CA HIS A 390 13.13 -20.49 6.08
C HIS A 390 14.07 -19.28 5.94
N VAL A 391 14.04 -18.68 4.75
CA VAL A 391 14.54 -17.32 4.49
C VAL A 391 13.32 -16.42 4.29
N PRO A 392 13.11 -15.39 5.12
CA PRO A 392 12.01 -14.44 4.90
C PRO A 392 12.33 -13.58 3.67
N TRP A 393 11.40 -13.46 2.73
CA TRP A 393 11.70 -12.90 1.41
C TRP A 393 10.85 -11.67 1.07
N ASP A 394 9.56 -11.85 0.77
CA ASP A 394 8.66 -10.78 0.35
C ASP A 394 7.57 -10.50 1.39
N THR A 395 7.15 -9.24 1.48
CA THR A 395 5.98 -8.80 2.23
C THR A 395 4.97 -8.14 1.29
N GLY A 396 3.68 -8.25 1.59
CA GLY A 396 2.63 -7.55 0.84
C GLY A 396 2.42 -8.05 -0.60
N LEU A 397 2.72 -9.32 -0.89
CA LEU A 397 2.41 -9.98 -2.16
C LEU A 397 1.38 -11.10 -1.96
N PRO A 398 0.67 -11.54 -3.01
CA PRO A 398 -0.11 -12.77 -2.94
C PRO A 398 0.77 -13.98 -2.56
N ILE A 399 0.27 -14.82 -1.65
CA ILE A 399 0.96 -16.02 -1.12
C ILE A 399 0.06 -17.26 -1.15
N ALA A 400 0.65 -18.45 -0.97
CA ALA A 400 -0.05 -19.74 -1.01
C ALA A 400 -0.12 -20.41 0.38
N CYS A 401 -0.53 -19.65 1.40
CA CYS A 401 -0.55 -20.12 2.80
C CYS A 401 -1.56 -21.24 3.00
N GLY A 402 -1.10 -22.41 3.48
CA GLY A 402 -1.99 -23.54 3.72
C GLY A 402 -2.72 -23.98 2.46
N GLY A 403 -2.15 -23.74 1.27
CA GLY A 403 -2.75 -24.08 -0.03
C GLY A 403 -3.83 -23.12 -0.53
N ALA A 404 -4.27 -22.15 0.27
CA ALA A 404 -5.13 -21.06 -0.19
C ALA A 404 -4.30 -19.93 -0.79
N LEU A 405 -4.82 -19.32 -1.86
CA LEU A 405 -4.34 -18.02 -2.32
C LEU A 405 -4.80 -16.95 -1.32
N VAL A 406 -3.84 -16.25 -0.72
CA VAL A 406 -4.12 -15.11 0.17
C VAL A 406 -3.51 -13.87 -0.45
N GLN A 407 -4.35 -12.90 -0.80
CA GLN A 407 -3.95 -11.59 -1.28
C GLN A 407 -3.89 -10.60 -0.11
N PRO A 408 -2.96 -9.62 -0.12
CA PRO A 408 -3.01 -8.51 0.82
C PRO A 408 -4.40 -7.84 0.79
N GLY A 409 -5.00 -7.64 1.96
CA GLY A 409 -6.33 -7.05 2.09
C GLY A 409 -7.51 -8.03 2.10
N ASP A 410 -7.31 -9.32 1.75
CA ASP A 410 -8.35 -10.34 1.95
C ASP A 410 -8.79 -10.40 3.42
N ILE A 411 -10.04 -10.75 3.67
CA ILE A 411 -10.57 -10.86 5.03
C ILE A 411 -10.33 -12.27 5.54
N LEU A 412 -9.74 -12.40 6.72
CA LEU A 412 -9.54 -13.67 7.40
C LEU A 412 -10.57 -13.81 8.49
N VAL A 413 -11.23 -14.97 8.55
CA VAL A 413 -12.04 -15.38 9.69
C VAL A 413 -11.47 -16.70 10.20
N GLY A 414 -11.15 -16.77 11.48
CA GLY A 414 -10.62 -17.96 12.13
C GLY A 414 -11.36 -18.31 13.41
N ASP A 415 -11.56 -19.60 13.63
CA ASP A 415 -12.06 -20.21 14.86
C ASP A 415 -11.43 -21.59 15.10
N ALA A 416 -11.94 -22.35 16.06
CA ALA A 416 -11.39 -23.66 16.42
C ALA A 416 -11.23 -24.63 15.23
N ASP A 417 -12.08 -24.51 14.20
CA ASP A 417 -12.07 -25.41 13.04
C ASP A 417 -11.03 -25.02 11.97
N GLY A 418 -10.46 -23.81 12.07
CA GLY A 418 -9.40 -23.34 11.19
C GLY A 418 -9.59 -21.89 10.74
N VAL A 419 -9.06 -21.57 9.56
CA VAL A 419 -9.10 -20.21 9.01
C VAL A 419 -9.60 -20.23 7.58
N VAL A 420 -10.54 -19.34 7.27
CA VAL A 420 -11.05 -19.08 5.91
C VAL A 420 -10.62 -17.71 5.40
N VAL A 421 -10.48 -17.61 4.09
CA VAL A 421 -10.06 -16.42 3.33
C VAL A 421 -11.26 -15.94 2.52
N ILE A 422 -11.67 -14.70 2.73
CA ILE A 422 -12.86 -14.10 2.13
C ILE A 422 -12.40 -12.93 1.24
N PRO A 423 -12.66 -13.01 -0.08
CA PRO A 423 -12.50 -11.86 -0.97
C PRO A 423 -13.34 -10.66 -0.49
N PRO A 424 -12.78 -9.43 -0.39
CA PRO A 424 -13.49 -8.29 0.17
C PRO A 424 -14.78 -7.91 -0.57
N ASP A 425 -14.82 -8.12 -1.89
CA ASP A 425 -15.93 -7.77 -2.78
C ASP A 425 -17.21 -8.59 -2.52
N ILE A 426 -17.08 -9.78 -1.94
CA ILE A 426 -18.24 -10.63 -1.63
C ILE A 426 -18.68 -10.57 -0.18
N ALA A 427 -17.89 -9.95 0.71
CA ALA A 427 -18.01 -10.11 2.16
C ALA A 427 -19.40 -9.75 2.71
N GLU A 428 -19.99 -8.63 2.30
CA GLU A 428 -21.32 -8.21 2.75
C GLU A 428 -22.41 -9.21 2.34
N SER A 429 -22.42 -9.62 1.08
CA SER A 429 -23.38 -10.60 0.56
C SER A 429 -23.19 -11.98 1.20
N LEU A 430 -21.93 -12.35 1.49
CA LEU A 430 -21.58 -13.60 2.14
C LEU A 430 -22.11 -13.62 3.57
N VAL A 431 -21.95 -12.53 4.31
CA VAL A 431 -22.47 -12.39 5.68
C VAL A 431 -23.99 -12.51 5.69
N ALA A 432 -24.71 -11.79 4.81
CA ALA A 432 -26.16 -11.84 4.76
C ALA A 432 -26.70 -13.27 4.57
N ASP A 433 -26.13 -14.02 3.62
CA ASP A 433 -26.55 -15.40 3.36
C ASP A 433 -26.09 -16.39 4.44
N SER A 434 -24.97 -16.10 5.12
CA SER A 434 -24.46 -16.93 6.22
C SER A 434 -25.32 -16.77 7.47
N VAL A 435 -25.74 -15.54 7.80
CA VAL A 435 -26.66 -15.26 8.91
C VAL A 435 -28.02 -15.93 8.68
N GLU A 436 -28.54 -15.88 7.44
CA GLU A 436 -29.77 -16.59 7.10
C GLU A 436 -29.59 -18.12 7.23
N GLN A 437 -28.45 -18.67 6.78
CA GLN A 437 -28.17 -20.10 6.94
C GLN A 437 -28.10 -20.51 8.42
N GLU A 438 -27.37 -19.80 9.27
CA GLU A 438 -27.29 -20.14 10.71
C GLU A 438 -28.64 -19.97 11.42
N THR A 439 -29.47 -19.03 10.96
CA THR A 439 -30.85 -18.88 11.46
C THR A 439 -31.71 -20.09 11.11
N GLN A 440 -31.61 -20.59 9.87
CA GLN A 440 -32.27 -21.84 9.46
C GLN A 440 -31.73 -23.05 10.22
N GLU A 441 -30.41 -23.13 10.41
CA GLU A 441 -29.77 -24.22 11.16
C GLU A 441 -30.19 -24.25 12.63
N ARG A 442 -30.41 -23.09 13.26
CA ARG A 442 -30.98 -23.01 14.62
C ARG A 442 -32.40 -23.60 14.68
N PHE A 443 -33.27 -23.20 13.74
CA PHE A 443 -34.61 -23.78 13.61
C PHE A 443 -34.56 -25.31 13.42
N ILE A 444 -33.70 -25.78 12.51
CA ILE A 444 -33.52 -27.20 12.23
C ILE A 444 -33.02 -27.93 13.48
N THR A 445 -32.05 -27.36 14.18
CA THR A 445 -31.47 -27.95 15.40
C THR A 445 -32.54 -28.12 16.49
N GLU A 446 -33.39 -27.12 16.69
CA GLU A 446 -34.50 -27.19 17.66
C GLU A 446 -35.48 -28.32 17.33
N HIS A 447 -35.83 -28.50 16.05
CA HIS A 447 -36.74 -29.55 15.62
C HIS A 447 -36.11 -30.95 15.69
N VAL A 448 -34.83 -31.08 15.30
CA VAL A 448 -34.08 -32.33 15.46
C VAL A 448 -33.96 -32.69 16.95
N ALA A 449 -33.70 -31.71 17.82
CA ALA A 449 -33.66 -31.93 19.27
C ALA A 449 -35.03 -32.34 19.84
N ALA A 450 -36.13 -31.89 19.22
CA ALA A 450 -37.48 -32.32 19.53
C ALA A 450 -37.84 -33.72 18.97
N GLY A 451 -36.92 -34.35 18.23
CA GLY A 451 -37.08 -35.71 17.70
C GLY A 451 -37.57 -35.78 16.25
N GLU A 452 -37.66 -34.66 15.55
CA GLU A 452 -38.02 -34.65 14.12
C GLU A 452 -36.93 -35.27 13.26
N SER A 453 -37.36 -35.91 12.16
CA SER A 453 -36.44 -36.46 11.16
C SER A 453 -35.73 -35.35 10.41
N VAL A 454 -34.45 -35.55 10.09
CA VAL A 454 -33.68 -34.66 9.20
C VAL A 454 -34.17 -34.71 7.74
N ASP A 455 -34.96 -35.73 7.37
CA ASP A 455 -35.49 -35.90 6.02
C ASP A 455 -36.44 -34.76 5.64
N GLY A 456 -36.07 -34.01 4.61
CA GLY A 456 -36.75 -32.79 4.18
C GLY A 456 -36.60 -31.58 5.12
N LEU A 457 -35.98 -31.75 6.28
CA LEU A 457 -35.67 -30.67 7.24
C LEU A 457 -34.26 -30.08 7.02
N TYR A 458 -33.27 -30.90 6.61
CA TYR A 458 -31.91 -30.46 6.32
C TYR A 458 -31.40 -31.00 4.95
N PRO A 459 -31.15 -30.13 3.95
CA PRO A 459 -31.42 -28.69 3.94
C PRO A 459 -32.94 -28.39 3.98
N LEU A 460 -33.29 -27.19 4.44
CA LEU A 460 -34.68 -26.79 4.69
C LEU A 460 -35.57 -26.95 3.44
N GLY A 461 -36.44 -27.98 3.46
CA GLY A 461 -37.32 -28.31 2.35
C GLY A 461 -38.59 -27.46 2.28
N PRO A 462 -39.33 -27.49 1.15
CA PRO A 462 -40.55 -26.71 0.95
C PRO A 462 -41.62 -26.88 2.04
N ARG A 463 -41.76 -28.10 2.59
CA ARG A 463 -42.72 -28.44 3.65
C ARG A 463 -42.52 -27.62 4.93
N TRP A 464 -41.30 -27.22 5.23
CA TRP A 464 -40.93 -26.56 6.49
C TRP A 464 -40.85 -25.03 6.37
N ARG A 465 -41.06 -24.46 5.18
CA ARG A 465 -40.90 -23.01 4.95
C ARG A 465 -41.88 -22.17 5.78
N ASP A 466 -43.16 -22.50 5.77
CA ASP A 466 -44.19 -21.74 6.51
C ASP A 466 -43.95 -21.81 8.03
N ALA A 467 -43.50 -22.97 8.52
CA ALA A 467 -43.14 -23.18 9.91
C ALA A 467 -41.90 -22.36 10.30
N TYR A 468 -40.88 -22.35 9.44
CA TYR A 468 -39.67 -21.54 9.61
C TYR A 468 -39.99 -20.03 9.60
N GLU A 469 -40.81 -19.55 8.67
CA GLU A 469 -41.19 -18.12 8.60
C GLU A 469 -41.99 -17.67 9.83
N THR A 470 -42.79 -18.57 10.39
CA THR A 470 -43.53 -18.31 11.63
C THR A 470 -42.58 -18.29 12.83
N TRP A 471 -41.75 -19.31 12.98
CA TRP A 471 -40.73 -19.37 14.04
C TRP A 471 -39.77 -18.18 13.98
N ARG A 472 -39.36 -17.76 12.78
CA ARG A 472 -38.48 -16.60 12.58
C ARG A 472 -39.12 -15.32 13.09
N ARG A 473 -40.41 -15.09 12.82
CA ARG A 473 -41.14 -13.90 13.32
C ARG A 473 -41.28 -13.91 14.84
N GLU A 474 -41.47 -15.07 15.45
CA GLU A 474 -41.66 -15.23 16.89
C GLU A 474 -40.35 -15.11 17.68
N ASN A 475 -39.21 -15.41 17.06
CA ASN A 475 -37.89 -15.44 17.69
C ASN A 475 -36.97 -14.28 17.23
N HIS A 476 -37.50 -13.23 16.61
CA HIS A 476 -36.71 -12.05 16.21
C HIS A 476 -36.40 -11.12 17.40
N HIS A 477 -35.10 -10.94 17.65
CA HIS A 477 -34.49 -9.78 18.31
C HIS A 477 -33.85 -8.88 17.24
#